data_AF-A0A2J7QHH7-F1
#
_entry.id   AF-A0A2J7QHH7-F1
#
_cell.length_a   1.000
_cell.length_b   1.000
_cell.length_c   1.000
_cell.angle_alpha   90.00
_cell.angle_beta   90.00
_cell.angle_gamma   90.00
#
_symmetry.space_group_name_H-M   'P 1'
#
loop_
_entity.id
_entity.type
_entity.pdbx_description
1 polymer ?
#
loop_
_entity_poly.entity_id
_entity_poly.type
_entity_poly.pdbx_seq_one_letter_code
_entity_poly.pdbx_strand_id
1 'polypeptide(L)'
;KNLTVKSTMFPHRNIHKFTWTSPDGKIHNQIDHILMDRRRHSSTLEVRSFRVADCDTDHYLVVTEVDVNNARETIRENTKISAKESRLL
;
A
#
# COMPACT_ATOMS: atom_id res chain seq x y z
N LYS A 1 9.27 -13.23 4.92
CA LYS A 1 8.11 -13.63 4.08
C LYS A 1 6.79 -13.26 4.77
N ASN A 2 6.44 -11.97 4.87
CA ASN A 2 5.17 -11.53 5.48
C ASN A 2 4.74 -10.18 4.88
N LEU A 3 4.40 -10.15 3.58
CA LEU A 3 3.82 -8.97 2.93
C LEU A 3 2.29 -9.10 2.91
N THR A 4 1.59 -7.97 3.04
CA THR A 4 0.13 -7.87 2.93
C THR A 4 -0.22 -7.01 1.72
N VAL A 5 -1.14 -7.49 0.88
CA VAL A 5 -1.68 -6.71 -0.25
C VAL A 5 -2.62 -5.65 0.32
N LYS A 6 -2.23 -4.37 0.27
CA LYS A 6 -3.01 -3.28 0.88
C LYS A 6 -4.15 -2.80 -0.02
N SER A 7 -4.00 -2.88 -1.34
CA SER A 7 -4.97 -2.38 -2.34
C SER A 7 -6.36 -3.03 -2.29
N THR A 8 -6.52 -4.15 -1.56
CA THR A 8 -7.79 -4.89 -1.41
C THR A 8 -8.37 -4.78 0.00
N MET A 9 -7.69 -4.11 0.94
CA MET A 9 -8.09 -4.08 2.36
C MET A 9 -9.06 -2.95 2.69
N PHE A 10 -9.23 -1.97 1.82
CA PHE A 10 -10.00 -0.77 2.08
C PHE A 10 -11.32 -0.78 1.29
N PRO A 11 -12.46 -0.48 1.93
CA PRO A 11 -13.74 -0.44 1.26
C PRO A 11 -13.81 0.80 0.35
N HIS A 12 -13.85 0.58 -0.96
CA HIS A 12 -13.95 1.65 -1.96
C HIS A 12 -14.99 1.36 -3.04
N ARG A 13 -15.43 2.42 -3.72
CA ARG A 13 -16.12 2.33 -5.01
C ARG A 13 -15.17 1.79 -6.08
N ASN A 14 -15.70 1.09 -7.07
CA ASN A 14 -14.90 0.46 -8.14
C ASN A 14 -13.97 1.43 -8.88
N ILE A 15 -14.40 2.69 -9.06
CA ILE A 15 -13.58 3.74 -9.68
C ILE A 15 -12.22 3.96 -9.00
N HIS A 16 -12.12 3.68 -7.70
CA HIS A 16 -10.88 3.84 -6.91
C HIS A 16 -10.08 2.54 -6.78
N LYS A 17 -10.57 1.43 -7.32
CA LYS A 17 -9.92 0.10 -7.24
C LYS A 17 -9.14 -0.25 -8.50
N PHE A 18 -9.64 0.15 -9.67
CA PHE A 18 -9.06 -0.21 -10.96
C PHE A 18 -7.80 0.58 -11.26
N THR A 19 -6.74 -0.10 -11.67
CA THR A 19 -5.43 0.49 -11.99
C THR A 19 -5.13 0.46 -13.47
N TRP A 20 -5.98 -0.19 -14.27
CA TRP A 20 -5.81 -0.30 -15.71
C TRP A 20 -7.18 -0.30 -16.41
N THR A 21 -7.23 0.28 -17.59
CA THR A 21 -8.41 0.31 -18.48
C THR A 21 -8.04 -0.22 -19.85
N SER A 22 -8.86 -1.05 -20.50
CA SER A 22 -8.59 -1.47 -21.87
C SER A 22 -8.58 -0.28 -22.85
N PRO A 23 -7.90 -0.39 -24.00
CA PRO A 23 -7.87 0.68 -25.00
C PRO A 23 -9.26 1.11 -25.50
N ASP A 24 -10.25 0.22 -25.46
CA ASP A 24 -11.64 0.51 -25.83
C ASP A 24 -12.50 1.05 -24.67
N GLY A 25 -11.91 1.27 -23.50
CA GLY A 25 -12.56 1.83 -22.32
C GLY A 25 -13.53 0.89 -21.59
N LYS A 26 -13.72 -0.35 -22.05
CA LYS A 26 -14.78 -1.23 -21.54
C LYS A 26 -14.36 -2.05 -20.33
N ILE A 27 -13.12 -2.53 -20.32
CA ILE A 27 -12.60 -3.43 -19.30
C ILE A 27 -11.78 -2.61 -18.31
N HIS A 28 -12.02 -2.85 -17.03
CA HIS A 28 -11.28 -2.20 -15.95
C HIS A 28 -10.78 -3.26 -14.98
N ASN A 29 -9.48 -3.28 -14.73
CA ASN A 29 -8.84 -4.29 -13.88
C ASN A 29 -8.00 -3.63 -12.78
N GLN A 30 -7.79 -4.37 -11.69
CA GLN A 30 -6.78 -4.05 -10.68
C GLN A 30 -5.60 -4.99 -10.92
N ILE A 31 -4.52 -4.48 -11.53
CA ILE A 31 -3.32 -5.27 -11.86
C ILE A 31 -2.06 -4.73 -11.18
N ASP A 32 -2.13 -3.51 -10.64
CA ASP A 32 -1.06 -2.87 -9.87
C ASP A 32 -1.41 -2.85 -8.39
N HIS A 33 -0.45 -3.23 -7.54
CA HIS A 33 -0.70 -3.38 -6.10
C HIS A 33 0.42 -2.78 -5.25
N ILE A 34 0.02 -2.22 -4.12
CA ILE A 34 0.95 -1.82 -3.06
C ILE A 34 1.00 -2.92 -2.02
N LEU A 35 2.20 -3.45 -1.78
CA LEU A 35 2.49 -4.43 -0.76
C LEU A 35 3.14 -3.74 0.45
N MET A 36 2.74 -4.14 1.65
CA MET A 36 3.35 -3.65 2.88
C MET A 36 3.79 -4.80 3.78
N ASP A 37 4.93 -4.64 4.44
CA ASP A 37 5.36 -5.56 5.49
C ASP A 37 4.30 -5.64 6.59
N ARG A 38 3.95 -6.87 6.99
CA ARG A 38 2.88 -7.14 7.95
C ARG A 38 3.10 -6.43 9.30
N ARG A 39 4.35 -6.21 9.71
CA ARG A 39 4.65 -5.48 10.95
C ARG A 39 4.21 -4.02 10.88
N ARG A 40 4.23 -3.43 9.68
CA ARG A 40 3.90 -2.01 9.46
C ARG A 40 2.52 -1.79 8.84
N HIS A 41 1.74 -2.86 8.63
CA HIS A 41 0.48 -2.79 7.89
C HIS A 41 -0.56 -1.82 8.45
N SER A 42 -0.50 -1.50 9.74
CA SER A 42 -1.36 -0.56 10.46
C SER A 42 -1.07 0.90 10.12
N SER A 43 0.12 1.20 9.60
CA SER A 43 0.50 2.56 9.20
C SER A 43 -0.11 3.00 7.86
N THR A 44 -0.62 2.06 7.06
CA THR A 44 -1.35 2.43 5.82
C THR A 44 -2.76 2.87 6.15
N LEU A 45 -3.11 4.10 5.80
CA LEU A 45 -4.44 4.67 6.00
C LEU A 45 -5.35 4.42 4.79
N GLU A 46 -4.81 4.44 3.57
CA GLU A 46 -5.56 4.22 2.34
C GLU A 46 -4.64 3.67 1.22
N VAL A 47 -5.22 2.90 0.29
CA VAL A 47 -4.64 2.64 -1.03
C VAL A 47 -5.73 2.76 -2.09
N ARG A 48 -5.52 3.61 -3.10
CA ARG A 48 -6.48 3.82 -4.18
C ARG A 48 -5.85 4.26 -5.49
N SER A 49 -6.59 4.15 -6.58
CA SER A 49 -6.22 4.73 -7.87
C SER A 49 -6.38 6.25 -7.87
N PHE A 50 -5.37 6.95 -8.37
CA PHE A 50 -5.32 8.40 -8.51
C PHE A 50 -5.68 8.82 -9.93
N ARG A 51 -6.98 9.03 -10.14
CA ARG A 51 -7.57 9.29 -11.46
C ARG A 51 -7.40 10.73 -11.98
N VAL A 52 -6.84 11.62 -11.17
CA VAL A 52 -6.69 13.04 -11.53
C VAL A 52 -5.38 13.28 -12.30
N ALA A 53 -4.43 12.35 -12.21
CA ALA A 53 -3.22 12.42 -13.03
C ALA A 53 -3.53 11.93 -14.45
N ASP A 54 -3.15 12.75 -15.43
CA ASP A 54 -3.05 12.33 -16.81
C ASP A 54 -1.61 11.84 -17.07
N CYS A 55 -1.48 10.58 -17.43
CA CYS A 55 -0.19 9.92 -17.65
C CYS A 55 0.01 9.52 -19.13
N ASP A 56 -0.97 9.77 -20.00
CA ASP A 56 -0.99 9.26 -21.39
C ASP A 56 -0.77 7.73 -21.47
N THR A 57 -1.30 7.01 -20.48
CA THR A 57 -1.27 5.54 -20.40
C THR A 57 -2.65 4.99 -20.10
N ASP A 58 -2.86 3.73 -20.43
CA ASP A 58 -4.01 2.92 -20.02
C ASP A 58 -4.05 2.59 -18.51
N HIS A 59 -2.95 2.88 -17.79
CA HIS A 59 -2.84 2.73 -16.34
C HIS A 59 -3.24 4.01 -15.57
N TYR A 60 -3.83 3.80 -14.38
CA TYR A 60 -3.96 4.82 -13.34
C TYR A 60 -2.84 4.66 -12.31
N LEU A 61 -2.28 5.78 -11.86
CA LEU A 61 -1.37 5.77 -10.72
C LEU A 61 -2.05 5.18 -9.49
N VAL A 62 -1.32 4.37 -8.72
CA VAL A 62 -1.78 3.86 -7.43
C VAL A 62 -1.09 4.65 -6.32
N VAL A 63 -1.89 5.25 -5.45
CA VAL A 63 -1.39 6.06 -4.34
C VAL A 63 -1.75 5.42 -3.01
N THR A 64 -0.91 5.69 -2.02
CA THR A 64 -1.14 5.27 -0.64
C THR A 64 -0.93 6.44 0.30
N GLU A 65 -1.80 6.53 1.30
CA GLU A 65 -1.63 7.42 2.43
C GLU A 65 -1.06 6.64 3.61
N VAL A 66 -0.04 7.20 4.26
CA VAL A 66 0.72 6.53 5.31
C VAL A 66 0.86 7.44 6.53
N ASP A 67 0.51 6.91 7.70
CA ASP A 67 0.86 7.50 8.99
C ASP A 67 2.34 7.22 9.32
N VAL A 68 3.16 8.25 9.11
CA VAL A 68 4.61 8.18 9.31
C VAL A 68 4.98 8.00 10.78
N ASN A 69 4.17 8.50 11.73
CA ASN A 69 4.49 8.37 13.15
C ASN A 69 4.28 6.93 13.61
N ASN A 70 3.16 6.32 13.26
CA ASN A 70 2.89 4.91 13.52
C ASN A 70 3.93 4.00 12.84
N ALA A 71 4.31 4.30 11.59
CA ALA A 71 5.37 3.58 10.89
C ALA A 71 6.72 3.64 11.64
N ARG A 72 7.06 4.81 12.23
CA ARG A 72 8.30 5.02 12.98
C ARG A 72 8.28 4.36 14.37
N GLU A 73 7.16 4.37 15.06
CA GLU A 73 7.01 3.67 16.35
C GLU A 73 7.29 2.18 16.20
N THR A 74 6.72 1.56 15.17
CA THR A 74 6.99 0.16 14.83
C THR A 74 8.48 -0.09 14.59
N ILE A 75 9.20 0.84 13.91
CA ILE A 75 10.65 0.71 13.69
C ILE A 75 11.41 0.78 15.03
N ARG A 76 11.08 1.76 15.87
CA ARG A 76 11.72 1.96 17.18
C ARG A 76 11.55 0.74 18.09
N GLU A 77 10.37 0.13 18.12
CA GLU A 77 10.12 -1.09 18.89
C GLU A 77 10.96 -2.27 18.40
N ASN A 78 11.01 -2.49 17.08
CA ASN A 78 11.83 -3.56 16.50
C ASN A 78 13.32 -3.38 16.81
N THR A 79 13.84 -2.16 16.74
CA THR A 79 15.26 -1.87 17.08
C THR A 79 15.54 -2.12 18.57
N LYS A 80 14.62 -1.75 19.48
CA LYS A 80 14.77 -2.02 20.92
C LYS A 80 14.78 -3.51 21.23
N ILE A 81 13.92 -4.31 20.59
CA ILE A 81 13.88 -5.77 20.76
C ILE A 81 15.21 -6.39 20.30
N SER A 82 15.69 -6.04 19.10
CA SER A 82 16.96 -6.54 18.57
C SER A 82 18.17 -6.15 19.44
N ALA A 83 18.19 -4.93 19.97
CA ALA A 83 19.22 -4.49 20.90
C ALA A 83 19.19 -5.24 22.25
N LYS A 84 18.02 -5.70 22.70
CA LYS A 84 17.88 -6.50 23.91
C LYS A 84 18.33 -7.94 23.69
N GLU A 85 17.97 -8.55 22.57
CA GLU A 85 18.38 -9.92 22.20
C GLU A 85 19.89 -10.03 22.03
N SER A 86 20.54 -9.05 21.37
CA SER A 86 22.00 -9.01 21.23
C SER A 86 22.76 -8.79 22.53
N ARG A 87 22.09 -8.35 23.60
CA ARG A 87 22.67 -8.17 24.94
C ARG A 87 22.52 -9.43 25.83
N LEU A 88 21.71 -10.38 25.38
CA LEU A 88 21.44 -11.66 26.05
C LEU A 88 22.26 -12.81 25.45
N LEU A 89 23.02 -12.53 24.39
CA LEU A 89 24.04 -13.38 23.78
C LEU A 89 25.43 -12.88 24.19
#